data_AF-A0A931XMK6-F1
#
_entry.id   AF-A0A931XMK6-F1
#
_cell.length_a   1.000
_cell.length_b   1.000
_cell.length_c   1.000
_cell.angle_alpha   90.00
_cell.angle_beta   90.00
_cell.angle_gamma   90.00
#
_symmetry.space_group_name_H-M   'P 1'
#
loop_
_entity.id
_entity.type
_entity.pdbx_description
1 polymer ?
#
loop_
_entity_poly.entity_id
_entity_poly.type
_entity_poly.pdbx_seq_one_letter_code
_entity_poly.pdbx_strand_id
1 'polypeptide(L)' 'MLVRTTLRIKENLKKEAERKALRDNITLQDIFNSALEHYLETEAKSEAKNIVFKTHNLGVPLDNLKRADYYPKP' A
#
# COMPACT_ATOMS: atom_id res chain seq x y z
N MET A 1 -4.20 -19.08 -8.03
CA MET A 1 -3.58 -19.76 -9.20
C MET A 1 -2.08 -19.56 -9.09
N LEU A 2 -1.28 -20.62 -9.21
CA LEU A 2 0.19 -20.53 -9.11
C LEU A 2 0.82 -20.56 -10.49
N VAL A 3 1.86 -19.75 -10.70
CA VAL A 3 2.62 -19.69 -11.96
C VAL A 3 4.05 -20.14 -11.69
N ARG A 4 4.59 -21.01 -12.55
CA ARG A 4 5.97 -21.50 -12.43
C ARG A 4 6.94 -20.43 -12.88
N THR A 5 7.75 -19.94 -11.95
CA THR A 5 8.78 -18.92 -12.20
C THR A 5 10.13 -19.42 -11.70
N THR A 6 11.21 -19.07 -12.42
CA THR A 6 12.58 -19.35 -11.98
C THR A 6 13.25 -18.05 -11.55
N LEU A 7 13.63 -17.95 -10.27
CA LEU A 7 14.30 -16.78 -9.71
C LEU A 7 15.70 -17.15 -9.22
N ARG A 8 16.70 -16.33 -9.54
CA ARG A 8 18.05 -16.45 -8.96
C ARG A 8 18.12 -15.63 -7.68
N ILE A 9 18.58 -16.24 -6.60
CA ILE A 9 18.73 -15.62 -5.28
C ILE A 9 20.10 -15.95 -4.69
N LYS A 10 20.53 -15.18 -3.69
CA LYS A 10 21.78 -15.45 -2.96
C LYS A 10 21.73 -16.83 -2.30
N GLU A 11 22.82 -17.59 -2.39
CA GLU A 11 22.89 -18.96 -1.86
C GLU A 11 22.60 -19.02 -0.35
N ASN A 12 23.19 -18.10 0.42
CA ASN A 12 22.96 -18.03 1.87
C ASN A 12 21.49 -17.79 2.21
N LEU A 13 20.83 -16.91 1.45
CA LEU A 13 19.41 -16.61 1.63
C LEU A 13 18.54 -17.84 1.36
N LYS A 14 18.86 -18.61 0.31
CA LYS A 14 18.18 -19.88 0.00
C LYS A 14 18.31 -20.86 1.17
N LYS A 15 19.53 -21.07 1.68
CA LYS A 15 19.80 -22.00 2.79
C LYS A 15 19.05 -21.59 4.06
N GLU A 16 19.02 -20.31 4.39
CA GLU A 16 18.31 -19.81 5.56
C GLU A 16 16.80 -19.97 5.43
N ALA A 17 16.24 -19.66 4.25
CA ALA A 17 14.83 -19.82 3.98
C ALA A 17 14.41 -21.30 4.03
N GLU A 18 15.20 -22.22 3.48
CA GLU A 18 14.94 -23.67 3.56
C GLU A 18 14.93 -24.17 5.01
N ARG A 19 15.89 -23.72 5.84
CA ARG A 19 15.91 -24.06 7.27
C ARG A 19 14.70 -23.51 8.01
N LYS A 20 14.24 -22.30 7.66
CA LYS A 20 13.03 -21.71 8.23
C LYS A 20 11.79 -22.50 7.82
N ALA A 21 11.66 -22.82 6.53
CA ALA A 21 10.57 -23.61 5.99
C ALA A 21 10.42 -24.95 6.73
N LEU A 22 11.54 -25.63 6.95
CA LEU A 22 11.57 -26.89 7.69
C LEU A 22 11.12 -26.74 9.14
N ARG A 23 11.59 -25.70 9.85
CA ARG A 23 11.21 -25.46 11.25
C ARG A 23 9.73 -25.12 11.41
N ASP A 24 9.19 -24.34 10.48
CA ASP A 24 7.84 -23.81 10.55
C ASP A 24 6.81 -24.74 9.87
N ASN A 25 7.26 -25.88 9.33
CA ASN A 25 6.45 -26.85 8.57
C ASN A 25 5.67 -26.21 7.41
N ILE A 26 6.33 -25.29 6.69
CA ILE A 26 5.81 -24.62 5.50
C ILE A 26 6.71 -24.87 4.30
N THR A 27 6.26 -24.54 3.10
CA THR A 27 7.09 -24.68 1.92
C THR A 27 7.96 -23.45 1.68
N LEU A 28 9.07 -23.64 0.95
CA LEU A 28 9.89 -22.53 0.49
C LEU A 28 9.09 -21.56 -0.41
N GLN A 29 8.10 -22.08 -1.14
CA GLN A 29 7.19 -21.28 -1.95
C GLN A 29 6.35 -20.33 -1.08
N ASP A 30 5.84 -20.80 0.06
CA ASP A 30 5.03 -19.98 0.97
C ASP A 30 5.83 -18.82 1.55
N ILE A 31 7.11 -19.04 1.85
CA ILE A 31 8.02 -17.98 2.32
C ILE A 31 8.19 -16.91 1.23
N PHE A 32 8.42 -17.32 -0.02
CA PHE A 32 8.62 -16.36 -1.11
C PHE A 32 7.35 -15.59 -1.44
N ASN A 33 6.20 -16.25 -1.50
CA ASN A 33 4.92 -15.58 -1.75
C ASN A 33 4.61 -14.59 -0.63
N SER A 34 4.72 -15.01 0.64
CA SER A 34 4.49 -14.13 1.79
C SER A 34 5.42 -12.92 1.81
N ALA A 35 6.71 -13.13 1.50
CA ALA A 35 7.69 -12.04 1.44
C ALA A 35 7.37 -11.04 0.32
N LEU A 36 6.94 -11.53 -0.85
CA LEU A 36 6.57 -10.70 -1.98
C LEU A 36 5.29 -9.91 -1.70
N GLU A 37 4.26 -10.56 -1.13
CA GLU A 37 3.02 -9.91 -0.70
C GLU A 37 3.32 -8.80 0.31
N HIS A 38 4.10 -9.09 1.36
CA HIS A 38 4.49 -8.10 2.35
C HIS A 38 5.27 -6.93 1.74
N TYR A 39 6.19 -7.21 0.81
CA TYR A 39 6.96 -6.16 0.12
C TYR A 39 6.02 -5.23 -0.67
N LEU A 40 5.13 -5.79 -1.48
CA LEU A 40 4.17 -5.03 -2.30
C LEU A 40 3.17 -4.25 -1.45
N GLU A 41 2.67 -4.83 -0.35
CA GLU A 41 1.78 -4.12 0.56
C GLU A 41 2.48 -2.95 1.26
N THR A 42 3.75 -3.12 1.63
CA THR A 42 4.52 -2.08 2.33
C THR A 42 4.81 -0.92 1.39
N GLU A 43 5.15 -1.18 0.13
CA GLU A 43 5.30 -0.14 -0.89
C GLU A 43 3.98 0.58 -1.15
N ALA A 44 2.87 -0.15 -1.33
CA ALA A 44 1.55 0.47 -1.51
C ALA A 44 1.15 1.38 -0.33
N LYS A 45 1.45 0.97 0.92
CA LYS A 45 1.22 1.80 2.12
C LYS A 45 2.13 3.02 2.16
N SER A 46 3.37 2.90 1.69
CA SER A 46 4.32 4.02 1.58
C SER A 46 3.85 5.05 0.54
N GLU A 47 3.44 4.58 -0.64
CA GLU A 47 2.87 5.41 -1.70
C GLU A 47 1.57 6.10 -1.26
N ALA A 48 0.67 5.38 -0.58
CA ALA A 48 -0.57 5.95 -0.05
C ALA A 48 -0.33 7.05 1.00
N LYS A 49 0.71 6.94 1.85
CA LYS A 49 1.12 8.01 2.77
C LYS A 49 1.67 9.24 2.03
N ASN A 50 2.31 9.04 0.89
CA ASN A 50 2.82 10.14 0.05
C ASN A 50 1.69 10.87 -0.71
N ILE A 51 0.52 10.25 -0.86
CA ILE A 51 -0.72 10.95 -1.21
C ILE A 51 -1.17 11.75 0.01
N VAL A 52 -0.44 12.82 0.29
CA VAL A 52 -0.86 13.86 1.23
C VAL A 52 -2.15 14.45 0.67
N PHE A 53 -3.29 14.06 1.23
CA PHE A 53 -4.52 14.81 1.04
C PHE A 53 -4.24 16.21 1.60
N LYS A 54 -4.01 17.17 0.71
CA LYS A 54 -4.02 18.58 1.07
C LYS A 54 -5.47 18.94 1.40
N THR A 55 -5.89 18.66 2.63
CA THR A 55 -7.09 19.25 3.20
C THR A 55 -6.83 20.74 3.32
N HIS A 56 -7.20 21.48 2.27
CA HIS A 56 -7.28 22.92 2.35
C HIS A 56 -8.39 23.25 3.34
N ASN A 57 -8.03 23.91 4.45
CA ASN A 57 -9.02 24.49 5.35
C ASN A 57 -9.71 25.62 4.57
N LEU A 58 -10.94 25.36 4.10
CA LEU A 58 -11.76 26.32 3.35
C LEU A 58 -12.38 27.41 4.26
N GLY A 59 -11.95 27.50 5.51
CA GLY A 59 -12.48 28.44 6.49
C GLY A 59 -13.79 27.96 7.12
N VAL A 60 -14.39 28.84 7.91
CA VAL A 60 -15.71 28.60 8.53
C VAL A 60 -16.77 28.64 7.43
N PRO A 61 -17.72 27.68 7.37
CA PRO A 61 -18.83 27.75 6.41
C PRO A 61 -19.63 29.03 6.67
N LEU A 62 -19.47 30.02 5.80
CA LEU A 62 -20.28 31.24 5.81
C LEU A 62 -21.61 30.95 5.11
N ASP A 63 -22.40 30.04 5.68
CA ASP A 63 -23.70 29.58 5.16
C ASP A 63 -24.82 30.64 5.32
N ASN A 64 -24.43 31.91 5.47
CA ASN A 64 -25.33 33.03 5.73
C ASN A 64 -25.49 33.95 4.51
N LEU A 65 -24.88 33.62 3.38
CA LEU A 65 -24.94 34.42 2.16
C LEU A 65 -26.25 34.16 1.42
N LYS A 66 -27.08 35.20 1.28
CA LYS A 66 -28.34 35.10 0.54
C LYS A 66 -28.07 35.44 -0.92
N ARG A 67 -28.77 34.76 -1.84
CA ARG A 67 -28.65 34.98 -3.30
C ARG A 67 -28.74 36.46 -3.72
N ALA A 68 -29.52 37.25 -2.97
CA ALA A 68 -29.71 38.68 -3.21
C ALA A 68 -28.42 39.52 -3.03
N ASP A 69 -27.42 39.01 -2.31
CA ASP A 69 -26.19 39.75 -1.99
C ASP A 69 -25.22 39.81 -3.20
N TYR A 70 -25.37 38.89 -4.17
CA TYR A 70 -24.44 38.75 -5.31
C TYR A 70 -25.09 38.92 -6.67
N TYR A 71 -26.42 38.79 -6.75
CA TYR A 71 -27.14 38.90 -8.02
C TYR A 71 -28.13 40.07 -7.93
N PRO A 72 -27.90 41.18 -8.64
CA PRO A 72 -28.92 42.21 -8.76
C PRO A 72 -30.17 41.60 -9.40
N LYS A 73 -31.33 42.00 -8.88
CA LYS A 73 -32.63 41.46 -9.32
C LYS A 73 -32.81 41.67 -10.83
N PRO A 74 -33.45 40.71 -11.53
CA PRO A 74 -33.66 40.77 -12.97
C PRO A 74 -34.46 41.99 -13.40
#